data_AF-X1HRX1-F1
#
_entry.id   AF-X1HRX1-F1
#
_cell.length_a   1.000
_cell.length_b   1.000
_cell.length_c   1.000
_cell.angle_alpha   90.00
_cell.angle_beta   90.00
_cell.angle_gamma   90.00
#
_symmetry.space_group_name_H-M   'P 1'
#
loop_
_entity.id
_entity.type
_entity.pdbx_description
1 polymer ?
#
loop_
_entity_poly.entity_id
_entity_poly.type
_entity_poly.pdbx_seq_one_letter_code
_entity_poly.pdbx_strand_id
1 'polypeptide(L)'
;SNYNHTTKEFTIIAFKDEQGYEMPNATLYPDVGDKYVLLDIKMPQSYIDTAETALQAKAQIYLDDNCEPRVTYILEPDWRNFKAGSIKLKAGDFIKIKDTDLGIDVMTRIIELTKSVANEYKYTLKLTDHLEVQLIQRLYSEQEDLKEKIEIGYGGDIIRSRRNWKTSEELRTMVFDTDGCFNMEKIRPLSIETGMLSVGTKSTQFILRGIQIEANYDSDVSKFRASAGQLIHYITNVLLSDTDEIITWTLSENIQEDLVNEKAYYIYAECTKEEP
;
A
#
# COMPACT_ATOMS: atom_id res chain seq x y z
N SER A 1 36.68 -2.09 18.56
CA SER A 1 36.87 -1.96 17.10
C SER A 1 38.15 -1.18 16.86
N ASN A 2 39.21 -1.85 16.41
CA ASN A 2 40.54 -1.23 16.24
C ASN A 2 40.93 -1.27 14.74
N TYR A 3 40.34 -0.38 13.95
CA TYR A 3 40.77 -0.14 12.57
C TYR A 3 41.91 0.90 12.59
N ASN A 4 43.06 0.56 12.01
CA ASN A 4 44.18 1.47 11.87
C ASN A 4 44.24 1.98 10.43
N HIS A 5 43.89 3.26 10.23
CA HIS A 5 43.83 3.88 8.91
C HIS A 5 45.22 4.02 8.23
N THR A 6 46.29 4.17 9.02
CA THR A 6 47.66 4.33 8.48
C THR A 6 48.19 3.01 7.91
N THR A 7 47.98 1.89 8.61
CA THR A 7 48.43 0.55 8.17
C THR A 7 47.38 -0.18 7.33
N LYS A 8 46.15 0.36 7.25
CA LYS A 8 44.98 -0.26 6.60
C LYS A 8 44.64 -1.64 7.16
N GLU A 9 44.88 -1.84 8.44
CA GLU A 9 44.62 -3.10 9.15
C GLU A 9 43.29 -3.01 9.90
N PHE A 10 42.51 -4.09 9.85
CA PHE A 10 41.31 -4.26 10.67
C PHE A 10 41.38 -5.59 11.41
N THR A 11 40.88 -5.60 12.65
CA THR A 11 40.80 -6.80 13.47
C THR A 11 39.45 -7.49 13.26
N ILE A 12 39.47 -8.74 12.80
CA ILE A 12 38.27 -9.59 12.76
C ILE A 12 38.04 -10.14 14.17
N ILE A 13 36.84 -9.92 14.70
CA ILE A 13 36.42 -10.47 15.98
C ILE A 13 35.92 -11.89 15.71
N ALA A 14 36.43 -12.87 16.48
CA ALA A 14 35.97 -14.23 16.35
C ALA A 14 34.48 -14.32 16.72
N PHE A 15 33.68 -14.87 15.80
CA PHE A 15 32.28 -15.17 16.02
C PHE A 15 32.15 -16.61 16.52
N LYS A 16 31.33 -16.80 17.56
CA LYS A 16 31.01 -18.12 18.10
C LYS A 16 29.51 -18.36 17.96
N ASP A 17 29.15 -19.36 17.18
CA ASP A 17 27.76 -19.77 17.00
C ASP A 17 27.21 -20.47 18.26
N GLU A 18 25.88 -20.56 18.40
CA GLU A 18 25.20 -21.23 19.53
C GLU A 18 25.57 -22.72 19.63
N GLN A 19 26.01 -23.32 18.52
CA GLN A 19 26.52 -24.70 18.44
C GLN A 19 28.01 -24.82 18.81
N GLY A 20 28.67 -23.73 19.22
CA GLY A 20 30.06 -23.69 19.64
C GLY A 20 31.08 -23.63 18.48
N TYR A 21 30.62 -23.43 17.25
CA TYR A 21 31.48 -23.27 16.08
C TYR A 21 32.09 -21.86 16.06
N GLU A 22 33.42 -21.79 16.09
CA GLU A 22 34.16 -20.52 16.06
C GLU A 22 34.66 -20.21 14.64
N MET A 23 34.47 -18.97 14.20
CA MET A 23 35.03 -18.41 12.97
C MET A 23 35.80 -17.13 13.28
N PRO A 24 37.00 -16.92 12.71
CA PRO A 24 37.73 -17.79 11.80
C PRO A 24 38.37 -19.01 12.49
N ASN A 25 38.53 -20.11 11.76
CA ASN A 25 39.14 -21.37 12.24
C ASN A 25 40.16 -21.93 11.26
N ALA A 26 40.76 -23.08 11.56
CA ALA A 26 41.82 -23.70 10.74
C ALA A 26 41.41 -24.01 9.29
N THR A 27 40.12 -24.11 9.00
CA THR A 27 39.59 -24.39 7.65
C THR A 27 39.07 -23.13 6.96
N LEU A 28 38.58 -22.16 7.73
CA LEU A 28 37.95 -20.93 7.22
C LEU A 28 38.59 -19.72 7.90
N TYR A 29 39.67 -19.24 7.28
CA TYR A 29 40.45 -18.09 7.73
C TYR A 29 40.76 -17.17 6.54
N PRO A 30 41.00 -15.87 6.80
CA PRO A 30 41.48 -14.92 5.79
C PRO A 30 42.83 -15.33 5.20
N ASP A 31 42.92 -15.52 3.89
CA ASP A 31 44.21 -15.75 3.21
C ASP A 31 44.61 -14.56 2.31
N VAL A 32 45.90 -14.49 1.98
CA VAL A 32 46.47 -13.43 1.14
C VAL A 32 45.88 -13.52 -0.27
N GLY A 33 45.09 -12.51 -0.64
CA GLY A 33 44.44 -12.42 -1.96
C GLY A 33 42.92 -12.48 -1.89
N ASP A 34 42.35 -12.82 -0.74
CA ASP A 34 40.92 -12.76 -0.50
C ASP A 34 40.39 -11.32 -0.57
N LYS A 35 39.19 -11.18 -1.13
CA LYS A 35 38.50 -9.89 -1.26
C LYS A 35 37.44 -9.78 -0.18
N TYR A 36 37.47 -8.68 0.57
CA TYR A 36 36.49 -8.38 1.61
C TYR A 36 35.64 -7.18 1.20
N VAL A 37 34.36 -7.24 1.56
CA VAL A 37 33.46 -6.08 1.52
C VAL A 37 33.24 -5.66 2.97
N LEU A 38 33.61 -4.42 3.30
CA LEU A 38 33.34 -3.83 4.60
C LEU A 38 32.03 -3.04 4.51
N LEU A 39 31.04 -3.49 5.28
CA LEU A 39 29.74 -2.84 5.41
C LEU A 39 29.72 -2.02 6.71
N ASP A 40 28.82 -1.04 6.82
CA ASP A 40 28.65 -0.18 8.01
C ASP A 40 29.90 0.59 8.47
N ILE A 41 30.75 1.01 7.54
CA ILE A 41 31.86 1.92 7.83
C ILE A 41 31.45 3.38 7.65
N LYS A 42 31.92 4.26 8.54
CA LYS A 42 31.90 5.70 8.29
C LYS A 42 32.89 6.01 7.16
N MET A 43 32.36 6.38 6.00
CA MET A 43 33.20 6.73 4.86
C MET A 43 34.00 8.03 5.14
N PRO A 44 35.22 8.16 4.60
CA PRO A 44 35.98 9.40 4.69
C PRO A 44 35.24 10.56 4.03
N GLN A 45 35.46 11.79 4.51
CA GLN A 45 34.78 12.99 4.00
C GLN A 45 34.92 13.16 2.47
N SER A 46 36.08 12.80 1.89
CA SER A 46 36.30 12.89 0.45
C SER A 46 35.34 12.05 -0.39
N TYR A 47 34.89 10.90 0.12
CA TYR A 47 33.90 10.06 -0.56
C TYR A 47 32.50 10.69 -0.50
N ILE A 48 32.17 11.32 0.62
CA ILE A 48 30.89 12.02 0.83
C ILE A 48 30.81 13.20 -0.13
N ASP A 49 31.82 14.08 -0.14
CA ASP A 49 31.82 15.29 -0.99
C ASP A 49 31.74 14.93 -2.49
N THR A 50 32.42 13.85 -2.89
CA THR A 50 32.37 13.35 -4.28
C THR A 50 30.97 12.83 -4.63
N ALA A 51 30.35 12.09 -3.72
CA ALA A 51 28.99 11.58 -3.91
C ALA A 51 27.95 12.70 -3.94
N GLU A 52 28.06 13.69 -3.05
CA GLU A 52 27.19 14.87 -3.02
C GLU A 52 27.31 15.69 -4.31
N THR A 53 28.53 15.92 -4.80
CA THR A 53 28.74 16.64 -6.07
C THR A 53 28.13 15.89 -7.25
N ALA A 54 28.29 14.56 -7.29
CA ALA A 54 27.71 13.72 -8.34
C ALA A 54 26.17 13.71 -8.26
N LEU A 55 25.61 13.69 -7.05
CA LEU A 55 24.17 13.78 -6.82
C LEU A 55 23.62 15.13 -7.27
N GLN A 56 24.29 16.23 -6.89
CA GLN A 56 23.90 17.59 -7.29
C GLN A 56 23.90 17.74 -8.81
N ALA A 57 24.93 17.24 -9.50
CA ALA A 57 25.00 17.30 -10.96
C ALA A 57 23.81 16.56 -11.62
N LYS A 58 23.48 15.36 -11.13
CA LYS A 58 22.32 14.60 -11.63
C LYS A 58 20.99 15.28 -11.31
N ALA A 59 20.87 15.84 -10.11
CA ALA A 59 19.68 16.57 -9.70
C ALA A 59 19.46 17.81 -10.58
N GLN A 60 20.53 18.54 -10.92
CA GLN A 60 20.44 19.70 -11.79
C GLN A 60 19.96 19.31 -13.20
N ILE A 61 20.53 18.25 -13.79
CA ILE A 61 20.08 17.74 -15.10
C ILE A 61 18.58 17.41 -15.05
N TYR A 62 18.15 16.70 -14.00
CA TYR A 62 16.74 16.38 -13.83
C TYR A 62 15.85 17.61 -13.70
N LEU A 63 16.29 18.64 -12.96
CA LEU A 63 15.55 19.88 -12.83
C LEU A 63 15.47 20.64 -14.15
N ASP A 64 16.58 20.75 -14.88
CA ASP A 64 16.62 21.43 -16.17
C ASP A 64 15.69 20.75 -17.18
N ASP A 65 15.68 19.41 -17.23
CA ASP A 65 14.80 18.61 -18.09
C ASP A 65 13.30 18.71 -17.74
N ASN A 66 12.97 19.15 -16.52
CA ASN A 66 11.57 19.22 -16.03
C ASN A 66 11.12 20.63 -15.63
N CYS A 67 11.99 21.64 -15.78
CA CYS A 67 11.70 23.03 -15.46
C CYS A 67 10.70 23.63 -16.46
N GLU A 68 10.77 23.20 -17.72
CA GLU A 68 9.84 23.63 -18.75
C GLU A 68 8.57 22.78 -18.69
N PRO A 69 7.38 23.40 -18.65
CA PRO A 69 6.14 22.65 -18.69
C PRO A 69 6.06 21.85 -19.98
N ARG A 70 5.74 20.57 -19.86
CA ARG A 70 5.50 19.68 -20.99
C ARG A 70 4.19 20.07 -21.68
N VAL A 71 4.28 21.00 -22.62
CA VAL A 71 3.11 21.50 -23.37
C VAL A 71 2.91 20.68 -24.64
N THR A 72 1.67 20.29 -24.87
CA THR A 72 1.21 19.71 -26.13
C THR A 72 0.30 20.71 -26.81
N TYR A 73 0.64 21.09 -28.05
CA TYR A 73 -0.16 22.01 -28.83
C TYR A 73 -1.08 21.26 -29.78
N ILE A 74 -2.34 21.65 -29.83
CA ILE A 74 -3.31 21.17 -30.81
C ILE A 74 -3.59 22.32 -31.76
N LEU A 75 -3.24 22.16 -33.02
CA LEU A 75 -3.43 23.19 -34.05
C LEU A 75 -4.35 22.69 -35.16
N GLU A 76 -5.26 23.56 -35.58
CA GLU A 76 -6.10 23.38 -36.76
C GLU A 76 -5.76 24.47 -37.78
N PRO A 77 -4.77 24.25 -38.67
CA PRO A 77 -4.40 25.22 -39.68
C PRO A 77 -5.54 25.48 -40.67
N ASP A 78 -5.59 26.70 -41.22
CA ASP A 78 -6.54 27.05 -42.26
C ASP A 78 -6.26 26.26 -43.56
N TRP A 79 -7.18 25.35 -43.87
CA TRP A 79 -7.12 24.47 -45.03
C TRP A 79 -7.03 25.22 -46.37
N ARG A 80 -7.53 26.46 -46.45
CA ARG A 80 -7.47 27.26 -47.68
C ARG A 80 -6.05 27.68 -48.01
N ASN A 81 -5.30 28.13 -47.01
CA ASN A 81 -3.90 28.53 -47.16
C ASN A 81 -3.03 27.33 -47.53
N PHE A 82 -3.29 26.17 -46.92
CA PHE A 82 -2.55 24.94 -47.20
C PHE A 82 -2.83 24.41 -48.61
N LYS A 83 -4.08 24.52 -49.07
CA LYS A 83 -4.46 24.19 -50.45
C LYS A 83 -3.82 25.13 -51.46
N ALA A 84 -3.79 26.43 -51.20
CA ALA A 84 -3.15 27.42 -52.07
C ALA A 84 -1.62 27.21 -52.17
N GLY A 85 -0.98 26.88 -51.04
CA GLY A 85 0.45 26.61 -50.98
C GLY A 85 0.87 25.18 -51.34
N SER A 86 -0.08 24.28 -51.62
CA SER A 86 0.18 22.84 -51.83
C SER A 86 1.04 22.19 -50.74
N ILE A 87 0.85 22.61 -49.49
CA ILE A 87 1.66 22.17 -48.35
C ILE A 87 1.11 20.82 -47.85
N LYS A 88 1.94 19.78 -47.88
CA LYS A 88 1.62 18.46 -47.34
C LYS A 88 2.50 18.17 -46.13
N LEU A 89 1.89 17.96 -44.98
CA LEU A 89 2.57 17.63 -43.73
C LEU A 89 2.56 16.12 -43.49
N LYS A 90 3.61 15.63 -42.82
CA LYS A 90 3.72 14.25 -42.34
C LYS A 90 3.99 14.24 -40.85
N ALA A 91 3.57 13.17 -40.18
CA ALA A 91 4.01 12.91 -38.81
C ALA A 91 5.56 12.81 -38.80
N GLY A 92 6.18 13.48 -37.82
CA GLY A 92 7.63 13.61 -37.71
C GLY A 92 8.21 14.93 -38.24
N ASP A 93 7.46 15.73 -39.00
CA ASP A 93 7.93 17.03 -39.47
C ASP A 93 8.03 18.04 -38.31
N PHE A 94 9.02 18.93 -38.37
CA PHE A 94 9.19 20.03 -37.42
C PHE A 94 8.46 21.28 -37.90
N ILE A 95 7.70 21.90 -37.01
CA ILE A 95 6.94 23.13 -37.25
C ILE A 95 7.37 24.17 -36.22
N LYS A 96 7.62 25.39 -36.71
CA LYS A 96 7.84 26.55 -35.85
C LYS A 96 6.51 27.23 -35.56
N ILE A 97 6.11 27.24 -34.29
CA ILE A 97 4.93 27.96 -33.80
C ILE A 97 5.39 29.31 -33.29
N LYS A 98 4.78 30.38 -33.82
CA LYS A 98 5.02 31.74 -33.36
C LYS A 98 3.69 32.41 -33.03
N ASP A 99 3.53 32.79 -31.77
CA ASP A 99 2.37 33.55 -31.27
C ASP A 99 2.89 34.80 -30.55
N THR A 100 2.55 35.98 -31.08
CA THR A 100 3.00 37.27 -30.52
C THR A 100 2.28 37.66 -29.25
N ASP A 101 1.05 37.19 -29.06
CA ASP A 101 0.20 37.59 -27.93
C ASP A 101 0.51 36.73 -26.70
N LEU A 102 0.83 35.45 -26.94
CA LEU A 102 1.26 34.50 -25.91
C LEU A 102 2.79 34.45 -25.72
N GLY A 103 3.56 35.15 -26.56
CA GLY A 103 5.02 35.17 -26.49
C GLY A 103 5.67 33.82 -26.80
N ILE A 104 5.00 32.97 -27.58
CA ILE A 104 5.47 31.62 -27.92
C ILE A 104 6.32 31.72 -29.18
N ASP A 105 7.58 31.28 -29.12
CA ASP A 105 8.44 31.07 -30.30
C ASP A 105 9.17 29.73 -30.17
N VAL A 106 8.49 28.63 -30.50
CA VAL A 106 8.96 27.27 -30.22
C VAL A 106 8.94 26.41 -31.48
N MET A 107 9.98 25.61 -31.67
CA MET A 107 10.07 24.60 -32.72
C MET A 107 9.65 23.25 -32.15
N THR A 108 8.55 22.68 -32.65
CA THR A 108 7.97 21.43 -32.12
C THR A 108 7.74 20.43 -33.25
N ARG A 109 7.66 19.14 -32.91
CA ARG A 109 7.47 18.06 -33.89
C ARG A 109 6.02 17.58 -33.92
N ILE A 110 5.53 17.19 -35.10
CA ILE A 110 4.23 16.53 -35.27
C ILE A 110 4.32 15.09 -34.78
N ILE A 111 3.60 14.76 -33.71
CA ILE A 111 3.44 13.36 -33.26
C ILE A 111 2.30 12.70 -34.02
N GLU A 112 1.17 13.40 -34.09
CA GLU A 112 -0.08 12.88 -34.59
C GLU A 112 -0.66 13.85 -35.61
N LEU A 113 -1.06 13.31 -36.75
CA LEU A 113 -1.66 14.03 -37.85
C LEU A 113 -2.96 13.35 -38.22
N THR A 114 -4.07 14.02 -37.93
CA THR A 114 -5.41 13.59 -38.34
C THR A 114 -5.82 14.38 -39.56
N LYS A 115 -6.18 13.66 -40.63
CA LYS A 115 -6.61 14.25 -41.91
C LYS A 115 -8.06 13.92 -42.18
N SER A 116 -8.83 14.90 -42.67
CA SER A 116 -10.20 14.65 -43.10
C SER A 116 -10.24 13.95 -44.46
N VAL A 117 -11.12 12.96 -44.61
CA VAL A 117 -11.33 12.26 -45.91
C VAL A 117 -12.01 13.19 -46.92
N ALA A 118 -12.89 14.09 -46.47
CA ALA A 118 -13.63 15.01 -47.34
C ALA A 118 -12.78 16.16 -47.88
N ASN A 119 -11.73 16.55 -47.18
CA ASN A 119 -10.81 17.62 -47.60
C ASN A 119 -9.37 17.26 -47.21
N GLU A 120 -8.55 16.94 -48.22
CA GLU A 120 -7.16 16.47 -48.06
C GLU A 120 -6.27 17.48 -47.31
N TYR A 121 -6.63 18.78 -47.33
CA TYR A 121 -5.86 19.86 -46.70
C TYR A 121 -6.37 20.28 -45.32
N LYS A 122 -7.42 19.63 -44.81
CA LYS A 122 -7.90 19.86 -43.44
C LYS A 122 -7.17 18.92 -42.49
N TYR A 123 -6.24 19.48 -41.74
CA TYR A 123 -5.42 18.78 -40.75
C TYR A 123 -5.79 19.21 -39.33
N THR A 124 -5.76 18.26 -38.41
CA THR A 124 -5.65 18.51 -36.96
C THR A 124 -4.30 17.95 -36.52
N LEU A 125 -3.45 18.82 -36.01
CA LEU A 125 -2.05 18.51 -35.68
C LEU A 125 -1.89 18.48 -34.16
N LYS A 126 -1.31 17.40 -33.64
CA LYS A 126 -0.83 17.31 -32.26
C LYS A 126 0.69 17.44 -32.27
N LEU A 127 1.18 18.53 -31.70
CA LEU A 127 2.59 18.91 -31.66
C LEU A 127 3.11 18.76 -30.24
N THR A 128 4.26 18.13 -30.09
CA THR A 128 5.00 18.11 -28.83
C THR A 128 6.48 17.93 -29.07
N ASP A 129 7.29 18.36 -28.12
CA ASP A 129 8.74 18.18 -28.14
C ASP A 129 9.23 17.05 -27.20
N HIS A 130 8.42 16.67 -26.21
CA HIS A 130 8.78 15.62 -25.26
C HIS A 130 8.28 14.23 -25.71
N LEU A 131 9.04 13.19 -25.36
CA LEU A 131 8.51 11.83 -25.43
C LEU A 131 7.51 11.66 -24.27
N GLU A 132 6.22 11.50 -24.58
CA GLU A 132 5.23 11.08 -23.59
C GLU A 132 5.67 9.69 -23.08
N VAL A 133 6.11 9.63 -21.82
CA VAL A 133 6.41 8.37 -21.13
C VAL A 133 5.10 7.58 -21.10
N GLN A 134 5.10 6.36 -21.65
CA GLN A 134 3.89 5.55 -21.70
C GLN A 134 3.36 5.36 -20.27
N LEU A 135 2.04 5.44 -20.08
CA LEU A 135 1.35 5.28 -18.78
C LEU A 135 1.87 4.09 -17.97
N ILE A 136 2.21 3.00 -18.66
CA ILE A 136 2.77 1.78 -18.08
C ILE A 136 4.10 2.03 -17.36
N GLN A 137 5.02 2.79 -17.97
CA GLN A 137 6.32 3.09 -17.35
C GLN A 137 6.16 3.98 -16.10
N ARG A 138 5.18 4.88 -16.10
CA ARG A 138 4.85 5.69 -14.92
C ARG A 138 4.31 4.84 -13.76
N LEU A 139 3.42 3.89 -14.06
CA LEU A 139 2.91 2.93 -13.07
C LEU A 139 4.02 2.07 -12.43
N TYR A 140 5.00 1.64 -13.22
CA TYR A 140 6.15 0.89 -12.69
C TYR A 140 7.01 1.75 -11.75
N SER A 141 7.31 3.00 -12.12
CA SER A 141 8.06 3.92 -11.25
C SER A 141 7.31 4.21 -9.95
N GLU A 142 6.00 4.44 -10.00
CA GLU A 142 5.20 4.65 -8.79
C GLU A 142 5.17 3.40 -7.89
N GLN A 143 5.14 2.19 -8.47
CA GLN A 143 5.26 0.95 -7.70
C GLN A 143 6.63 0.77 -7.05
N GLU A 144 7.72 1.11 -7.75
CA GLU A 144 9.07 1.05 -7.18
C GLU A 144 9.23 2.05 -6.04
N ASP A 145 8.82 3.30 -6.23
CA ASP A 145 8.83 4.33 -5.18
C ASP A 145 7.98 3.94 -3.96
N LEU A 146 6.82 3.31 -4.18
CA LEU A 146 5.99 2.78 -3.09
C LEU A 146 6.70 1.65 -2.34
N LYS A 147 7.37 0.73 -3.04
CA LYS A 147 8.17 -0.34 -2.42
C LYS A 147 9.33 0.24 -1.61
N GLU A 148 10.06 1.20 -2.17
CA GLU A 148 11.18 1.87 -1.49
C GLU A 148 10.70 2.64 -0.25
N LYS A 149 9.57 3.36 -0.32
CA LYS A 149 8.94 4.00 0.85
C LYS A 149 8.49 3.01 1.91
N ILE A 150 8.03 1.82 1.51
CA ILE A 150 7.69 0.75 2.45
C ILE A 150 8.96 0.21 3.12
N GLU A 151 10.08 0.12 2.39
CA GLU A 151 11.35 -0.41 2.89
C GLU A 151 12.12 0.60 3.79
N ILE A 152 11.98 1.92 3.57
CA ILE A 152 12.63 2.97 4.39
C ILE A 152 11.90 3.24 5.73
N GLY A 153 10.81 2.54 6.02
CA GLY A 153 9.94 2.78 7.18
C GLY A 153 10.41 2.27 8.56
N TYR A 154 11.69 2.33 8.94
CA TYR A 154 12.14 1.87 10.29
C TYR A 154 11.50 2.66 11.47
N GLY A 155 10.96 3.86 11.23
CA GLY A 155 10.29 4.69 12.26
C GLY A 155 8.76 4.60 12.30
N GLY A 156 8.12 3.92 11.33
CA GLY A 156 6.66 3.93 11.15
C GLY A 156 5.90 2.91 12.02
N ASP A 157 6.58 1.89 12.54
CA ASP A 157 5.90 0.73 13.09
C ASP A 157 5.54 0.81 14.57
N ILE A 158 6.06 1.77 15.35
CA ILE A 158 5.73 1.86 16.79
C ILE A 158 4.28 2.28 16.99
N ILE A 159 3.79 3.26 16.23
CA ILE A 159 2.40 3.76 16.38
C ILE A 159 1.40 2.72 15.87
N ARG A 160 1.71 2.07 14.74
CA ARG A 160 0.91 0.97 14.19
C ARG A 160 0.90 -0.24 15.13
N SER A 161 2.06 -0.64 15.66
CA SER A 161 2.16 -1.74 16.62
C SER A 161 1.43 -1.44 17.93
N ARG A 162 1.49 -0.20 18.44
CA ARG A 162 0.70 0.23 19.61
C ARG A 162 -0.80 0.19 19.35
N ARG A 163 -1.24 0.62 18.15
CA ARG A 163 -2.66 0.56 17.76
C ARG A 163 -3.11 -0.90 17.64
N ASN A 164 -2.34 -1.73 16.95
CA ASN A 164 -2.62 -3.16 16.83
C ASN A 164 -2.66 -3.84 18.20
N TRP A 165 -1.72 -3.52 19.10
CA TRP A 165 -1.71 -4.05 20.46
C TRP A 165 -2.95 -3.62 21.25
N LYS A 166 -3.36 -2.35 21.19
CA LYS A 166 -4.62 -1.88 21.80
C LYS A 166 -5.83 -2.59 21.24
N THR A 167 -5.93 -2.73 19.91
CA THR A 167 -7.04 -3.44 19.26
C THR A 167 -7.06 -4.92 19.65
N SER A 168 -5.89 -5.58 19.76
CA SER A 168 -5.81 -6.97 20.23
C SER A 168 -6.18 -7.11 21.71
N GLU A 169 -5.81 -6.15 22.56
CA GLU A 169 -6.17 -6.11 23.98
C GLU A 169 -7.68 -5.89 24.19
N GLU A 170 -8.27 -4.98 23.40
CA GLU A 170 -9.71 -4.72 23.35
C GLU A 170 -10.45 -5.98 22.90
N LEU A 171 -10.04 -6.61 21.80
CA LEU A 171 -10.64 -7.87 21.33
C LEU A 171 -10.57 -8.96 22.39
N ARG A 172 -9.42 -9.14 23.06
CA ARG A 172 -9.27 -10.15 24.12
C ARG A 172 -10.24 -9.92 25.28
N THR A 173 -10.43 -8.66 25.67
CA THR A 173 -11.31 -8.27 26.78
C THR A 173 -12.80 -8.34 26.38
N MET A 174 -13.08 -8.23 25.08
CA MET A 174 -14.44 -8.20 24.51
C MET A 174 -14.93 -9.56 23.99
N VAL A 175 -14.18 -10.66 24.19
CA VAL A 175 -14.69 -12.02 23.91
C VAL A 175 -15.68 -12.41 24.99
N PHE A 176 -16.96 -12.48 24.63
CA PHE A 176 -18.04 -12.87 25.54
C PHE A 176 -18.22 -14.40 25.54
N ASP A 177 -18.19 -15.02 26.73
CA ASP A 177 -18.43 -16.45 26.92
C ASP A 177 -19.93 -16.73 27.01
N THR A 178 -20.57 -16.96 25.86
CA THR A 178 -22.01 -17.26 25.78
C THR A 178 -22.39 -18.62 26.39
N ASP A 179 -21.46 -19.59 26.40
CA ASP A 179 -21.73 -21.00 26.73
C ASP A 179 -21.04 -21.47 28.05
N GLY A 180 -20.37 -20.56 28.77
CA GLY A 180 -19.73 -20.83 30.07
C GLY A 180 -18.49 -21.74 30.00
N CYS A 181 -17.85 -21.84 28.83
CA CYS A 181 -16.74 -22.77 28.57
C CYS A 181 -15.34 -22.16 28.80
N PHE A 182 -15.23 -20.85 29.03
CA PHE A 182 -13.94 -20.16 29.19
C PHE A 182 -13.49 -20.02 30.66
N ASN A 183 -14.20 -20.61 31.62
CA ASN A 183 -13.82 -20.60 33.04
C ASN A 183 -12.61 -21.50 33.32
N MET A 184 -11.57 -20.91 33.93
CA MET A 184 -10.29 -21.53 34.27
C MET A 184 -10.39 -22.72 35.24
N GLU A 185 -11.51 -22.87 35.96
CA GLU A 185 -11.76 -24.01 36.85
C GLU A 185 -11.91 -25.35 36.12
N LYS A 186 -12.20 -25.36 34.81
CA LYS A 186 -12.34 -26.60 34.00
C LYS A 186 -11.11 -26.92 33.14
N ILE A 187 -10.10 -26.05 33.08
CA ILE A 187 -8.91 -26.24 32.24
C ILE A 187 -7.75 -26.69 33.12
N ARG A 188 -7.37 -27.97 33.05
CA ARG A 188 -6.19 -28.49 33.77
C ARG A 188 -4.91 -28.11 33.00
N PRO A 189 -3.92 -27.45 33.63
CA PRO A 189 -2.72 -26.92 32.95
C PRO A 189 -1.80 -27.95 32.26
N LEU A 190 -2.00 -29.25 32.49
CA LEU A 190 -1.13 -30.33 31.98
C LEU A 190 -1.82 -31.31 31.02
N SER A 191 -3.05 -31.04 30.58
CA SER A 191 -3.87 -32.02 29.83
C SER A 191 -4.14 -31.64 28.37
N ILE A 192 -3.38 -30.71 27.79
CA ILE A 192 -3.56 -30.29 26.39
C ILE A 192 -2.43 -30.88 25.54
N GLU A 193 -2.61 -32.12 25.07
CA GLU A 193 -1.84 -32.63 23.93
C GLU A 193 -2.53 -32.18 22.63
N THR A 194 -1.90 -31.26 21.90
CA THR A 194 -2.48 -30.64 20.69
C THR A 194 -2.32 -31.53 19.47
N GLY A 195 -3.20 -32.52 19.31
CA GLY A 195 -3.42 -33.19 18.03
C GLY A 195 -4.37 -32.41 17.11
N MET A 196 -5.42 -31.81 17.67
CA MET A 196 -6.31 -30.87 16.99
C MET A 196 -7.13 -30.13 18.05
N LEU A 197 -7.02 -28.80 18.11
CA LEU A 197 -7.85 -27.94 18.96
C LEU A 197 -8.88 -27.25 18.06
N SER A 198 -10.15 -27.66 18.13
CA SER A 198 -11.23 -26.93 17.46
C SER A 198 -11.63 -25.75 18.34
N VAL A 199 -11.31 -24.54 17.89
CA VAL A 199 -11.67 -23.29 18.58
C VAL A 199 -12.92 -22.69 17.92
N GLY A 200 -13.98 -22.54 18.69
CA GLY A 200 -15.26 -21.95 18.24
C GLY A 200 -16.44 -22.52 19.00
N THR A 201 -17.29 -21.65 19.54
CA THR A 201 -18.56 -22.04 20.17
C THR A 201 -19.63 -22.22 19.09
N LYS A 202 -20.54 -23.18 19.25
CA LYS A 202 -21.63 -23.40 18.27
C LYS A 202 -22.49 -22.15 18.08
N SER A 203 -22.61 -21.35 19.13
CA SER A 203 -23.30 -20.04 19.16
C SER A 203 -22.68 -18.97 18.25
N THR A 204 -21.44 -19.15 17.76
CA THR A 204 -20.80 -18.22 16.79
C THR A 204 -21.09 -18.53 15.33
N GLN A 205 -21.85 -19.59 15.04
CA GLN A 205 -22.14 -20.03 13.67
C GLN A 205 -23.44 -19.42 13.12
N PHE A 206 -23.42 -18.10 12.94
CA PHE A 206 -24.51 -17.36 12.32
C PHE A 206 -24.00 -16.42 11.22
N ILE A 207 -24.90 -16.03 10.33
CA ILE A 207 -24.69 -14.94 9.38
C ILE A 207 -25.77 -13.88 9.54
N LEU A 208 -25.38 -12.64 9.26
CA LEU A 208 -26.30 -11.52 9.16
C LEU A 208 -26.57 -11.25 7.68
N ARG A 209 -27.83 -11.34 7.26
CA ARG A 209 -28.27 -11.10 5.88
C ARG A 209 -29.02 -9.78 5.81
N GLY A 210 -28.51 -8.85 5.02
CA GLY A 210 -29.13 -7.53 4.80
C GLY A 210 -28.95 -6.55 5.95
N ILE A 211 -28.05 -6.83 6.90
CA ILE A 211 -27.75 -5.95 8.03
C ILE A 211 -26.45 -5.22 7.74
N GLN A 212 -26.52 -3.89 7.73
CA GLN A 212 -25.39 -2.98 7.65
C GLN A 212 -25.18 -2.38 9.03
N ILE A 213 -23.97 -2.55 9.55
CA ILE A 213 -23.55 -2.05 10.86
C ILE A 213 -22.61 -0.88 10.62
N GLU A 214 -23.00 0.30 11.09
CA GLU A 214 -22.27 1.55 10.92
C GLU A 214 -21.93 2.11 12.31
N ALA A 215 -20.66 1.98 12.68
CA ALA A 215 -20.11 2.74 13.79
C ALA A 215 -19.76 4.16 13.32
N ASN A 216 -19.95 5.14 14.20
CA ASN A 216 -19.77 6.56 13.92
C ASN A 216 -20.65 7.07 12.78
N TYR A 217 -21.95 6.76 12.85
CA TYR A 217 -22.92 7.16 11.83
C TYR A 217 -22.94 8.70 11.66
N ASP A 218 -23.03 9.18 10.42
CA ASP A 218 -22.91 10.60 10.05
C ASP A 218 -21.59 11.28 10.49
N SER A 219 -20.51 10.51 10.66
CA SER A 219 -19.21 10.99 11.16
C SER A 219 -19.24 11.47 12.62
N ASP A 220 -20.25 11.09 13.39
CA ASP A 220 -20.37 11.41 14.81
C ASP A 220 -20.00 10.19 15.67
N VAL A 221 -19.01 10.34 16.55
CA VAL A 221 -18.45 9.25 17.35
C VAL A 221 -19.45 8.74 18.41
N SER A 222 -20.48 9.52 18.75
CA SER A 222 -21.51 9.09 19.69
C SER A 222 -22.63 8.26 19.05
N LYS A 223 -22.64 8.11 17.72
CA LYS A 223 -23.75 7.50 16.98
C LYS A 223 -23.42 6.12 16.42
N PHE A 224 -24.37 5.21 16.57
CA PHE A 224 -24.33 3.86 16.02
C PHE A 224 -25.64 3.53 15.32
N ARG A 225 -25.54 2.90 14.16
CA ARG A 225 -26.69 2.43 13.39
C ARG A 225 -26.51 0.98 12.95
N ALA A 226 -27.54 0.17 13.14
CA ALA A 226 -27.67 -1.16 12.56
C ALA A 226 -28.98 -1.24 11.76
N SER A 227 -28.90 -1.54 10.46
CA SER A 227 -30.08 -1.65 9.61
C SER A 227 -30.90 -2.91 9.92
N ALA A 228 -32.20 -2.88 9.59
CA ALA A 228 -33.05 -4.07 9.68
C ALA A 228 -32.57 -5.18 8.73
N GLY A 229 -32.77 -6.43 9.12
CA GLY A 229 -32.39 -7.59 8.30
C GLY A 229 -32.67 -8.92 8.97
N GLN A 230 -31.91 -9.96 8.63
CA GLN A 230 -32.12 -11.32 9.13
C GLN A 230 -30.84 -11.87 9.77
N LEU A 231 -30.99 -12.54 10.92
CA LEU A 231 -29.95 -13.35 11.53
C LEU A 231 -30.28 -14.82 11.25
N ILE A 232 -29.40 -15.50 10.52
CA ILE A 232 -29.55 -16.91 10.15
C ILE A 232 -28.50 -17.71 10.92
N HIS A 233 -28.93 -18.66 11.74
CA HIS A 233 -28.03 -19.52 12.50
C HIS A 233 -28.01 -20.92 11.91
N TYR A 234 -26.81 -21.43 11.62
CA TYR A 234 -26.64 -22.67 10.85
C TYR A 234 -26.61 -23.94 11.70
N ILE A 235 -26.32 -23.83 13.00
CA ILE A 235 -26.28 -25.00 13.89
C ILE A 235 -27.28 -24.86 15.03
N THR A 236 -28.40 -25.58 14.92
CA THR A 236 -29.37 -25.80 15.98
C THR A 236 -29.00 -27.08 16.72
N ASN A 237 -28.11 -26.95 17.70
CA ASN A 237 -28.01 -27.97 18.74
C ASN A 237 -27.68 -27.30 20.08
N VAL A 238 -28.39 -26.19 20.35
CA VAL A 238 -28.42 -25.52 21.66
C VAL A 238 -29.53 -26.11 22.54
N LEU A 239 -30.42 -26.92 21.96
CA LEU A 239 -31.43 -27.71 22.64
C LEU A 239 -31.44 -29.13 22.08
N LEU A 240 -31.68 -30.10 22.96
CA LEU A 240 -31.58 -31.55 22.81
C LEU A 240 -32.53 -32.18 21.76
N SER A 241 -32.44 -31.77 20.49
CA SER A 241 -33.14 -32.41 19.38
C SER A 241 -32.17 -32.54 18.20
N ASP A 242 -31.94 -33.77 17.76
CA ASP A 242 -31.02 -34.19 16.69
C ASP A 242 -31.45 -33.75 15.28
N THR A 243 -31.95 -32.52 15.13
CA THR A 243 -32.43 -31.97 13.85
C THR A 243 -31.68 -30.69 13.51
N ASP A 244 -30.82 -30.75 12.48
CA ASP A 244 -30.10 -29.61 11.90
C ASP A 244 -31.05 -28.68 11.11
N GLU A 245 -31.87 -27.91 11.83
CA GLU A 245 -32.78 -26.93 11.22
C GLU A 245 -32.21 -25.50 11.27
N ILE A 246 -32.11 -24.86 10.11
CA ILE A 246 -31.63 -23.48 10.01
C ILE A 246 -32.71 -22.52 10.55
N ILE A 247 -32.45 -21.87 11.69
CA ILE A 247 -33.36 -20.86 12.27
C ILE A 247 -33.00 -19.48 11.71
N THR A 248 -34.02 -18.71 11.35
CA THR A 248 -33.89 -17.33 10.88
C THR A 248 -34.71 -16.39 11.76
N TRP A 249 -34.07 -15.40 12.37
CA TRP A 249 -34.74 -14.31 13.10
C TRP A 249 -34.73 -13.03 12.26
N THR A 250 -35.83 -12.28 12.27
CA THR A 250 -35.91 -10.94 11.66
C THR A 250 -35.55 -9.88 12.70
N LEU A 251 -34.50 -9.10 12.43
CA LEU A 251 -34.02 -8.01 13.29
C LEU A 251 -34.57 -6.66 12.80
N SER A 252 -35.02 -5.83 13.73
CA SER A 252 -35.42 -4.44 13.48
C SER A 252 -34.21 -3.51 13.41
N GLU A 253 -34.38 -2.34 12.78
CA GLU A 253 -33.36 -1.29 12.80
C GLU A 253 -33.11 -0.81 14.24
N ASN A 254 -31.84 -0.54 14.58
CA ASN A 254 -31.42 -0.02 15.87
C ASN A 254 -30.52 1.21 15.65
N ILE A 255 -30.89 2.33 16.27
CA ILE A 255 -30.14 3.59 16.24
C ILE A 255 -29.88 3.99 17.68
N GLN A 256 -28.61 4.29 18.00
CA GLN A 256 -28.18 4.79 19.29
C GLN A 256 -27.38 6.08 19.11
N GLU A 257 -27.70 7.11 19.88
CA GLU A 257 -27.14 8.47 19.70
C GLU A 257 -26.27 8.95 20.87
N ASP A 258 -26.29 8.23 22.01
CA ASP A 258 -25.65 8.63 23.28
C ASP A 258 -24.49 7.70 23.69
N LEU A 259 -23.62 7.32 22.74
CA LEU A 259 -22.41 6.53 23.05
C LEU A 259 -21.28 7.42 23.59
N VAL A 260 -20.60 6.95 24.64
CA VAL A 260 -19.47 7.64 25.28
C VAL A 260 -18.18 7.29 24.55
N ASN A 261 -17.43 8.31 24.13
CA ASN A 261 -16.14 8.16 23.49
C ASN A 261 -15.14 7.40 24.41
N GLU A 262 -14.27 6.59 23.82
CA GLU A 262 -13.28 5.73 24.51
C GLU A 262 -13.84 4.58 25.35
N LYS A 263 -15.17 4.33 25.33
CA LYS A 263 -15.78 3.16 25.96
C LYS A 263 -16.09 2.08 24.92
N ALA A 264 -15.70 0.85 25.21
CA ALA A 264 -16.08 -0.31 24.40
C ALA A 264 -17.54 -0.73 24.69
N TYR A 265 -18.30 -0.98 23.64
CA TYR A 265 -19.70 -1.41 23.70
C TYR A 265 -19.88 -2.78 23.06
N TYR A 266 -20.81 -3.57 23.59
CA TYR A 266 -21.23 -4.84 23.01
C TYR A 266 -22.50 -4.64 22.20
N ILE A 267 -22.56 -5.27 21.02
CA ILE A 267 -23.78 -5.39 20.23
C ILE A 267 -24.31 -6.80 20.45
N TYR A 268 -25.53 -6.91 20.98
CA TYR A 268 -26.21 -8.18 21.16
C TYR A 268 -27.55 -8.17 20.43
N ALA A 269 -27.95 -9.34 19.95
CA ALA A 269 -29.29 -9.60 19.44
C ALA A 269 -29.97 -10.56 20.40
N GLU A 270 -31.08 -10.14 20.99
CA GLU A 270 -31.92 -11.02 21.79
C GLU A 270 -32.87 -11.77 20.85
N CYS A 271 -32.62 -13.06 20.66
CA CYS A 271 -33.40 -13.92 19.79
C CYS A 271 -34.35 -14.78 20.63
N THR A 272 -35.62 -14.87 20.23
CA THR A 272 -36.58 -15.75 20.91
C THR A 272 -36.14 -17.20 20.76
N LYS A 273 -36.10 -17.89 21.89
CA LYS A 273 -35.99 -19.34 21.94
C LYS A 273 -37.41 -19.88 21.78
N GLU A 274 -37.73 -20.48 20.63
CA GLU A 274 -38.94 -21.30 20.57
C GLU A 274 -38.69 -22.49 21.52
N GLU A 275 -39.42 -22.54 22.62
CA GLU A 275 -39.52 -23.76 23.41
C GLU A 275 -40.35 -24.77 22.59
N PRO A 276 -39.94 -26.05 22.54
CA PRO A 276 -40.75 -27.10 21.94
C PRO A 276 -42.08 -27.30 22.69
#